data_AF-F1LGQ3-F1
#
_entry.id   AF-F1LGQ3-F1
#
_cell.length_a   1.000
_cell.length_b   1.000
_cell.length_c   1.000
_cell.angle_alpha   90.00
_cell.angle_beta   90.00
_cell.angle_gamma   90.00
#
_symmetry.space_group_name_H-M   'P 1'
#
loop_
_entity.id
_entity.type
_entity.pdbx_description
1 polymer ?
#
loop_
_entity_poly.entity_id
_entity_poly.type
_entity_poly.pdbx_seq_one_letter_code
_entity_poly.pdbx_strand_id
1 'polypeptide(L)'
;MPNCPRCQKPVYFAERVQSLGKDWHRPCLRCSNEKCNKTLAPGSHSEHEGMPYCTQCYSAKFGPKGYGHGGTESHTFHGEQAGEK
;
A
#
# COMPACT_ATOMS: atom_id res chain seq x y z
N MET A 1 -17.58 4.82 21.04
CA MET A 1 -17.51 5.26 19.63
C MET A 1 -16.13 4.92 19.12
N PRO A 2 -15.97 4.27 17.97
CA PRO A 2 -14.65 3.91 17.49
C PRO A 2 -13.92 5.16 16.98
N ASN A 3 -12.69 5.33 17.44
CA ASN A 3 -11.80 6.42 17.02
C ASN A 3 -10.88 5.93 15.92
N CYS A 4 -10.68 6.75 14.89
CA CYS A 4 -9.77 6.42 13.82
C CYS A 4 -8.33 6.38 14.35
N PRO A 5 -7.59 5.28 14.23
CA PRO A 5 -6.23 5.18 14.77
C PRO A 5 -5.23 6.10 14.06
N ARG A 6 -5.55 6.59 12.85
CA ARG A 6 -4.70 7.52 12.10
C ARG A 6 -4.77 8.97 12.59
N CYS A 7 -5.98 9.47 12.81
CA CYS A 7 -6.20 10.89 13.14
C CYS A 7 -6.80 11.09 14.53
N GLN A 8 -7.07 10.00 15.26
CA GLN A 8 -7.70 9.95 16.58
C GLN A 8 -9.06 10.66 16.70
N LYS A 9 -9.67 11.02 15.58
CA LYS A 9 -11.01 11.62 15.52
C LYS A 9 -12.09 10.54 15.55
N PRO A 10 -13.29 10.86 16.08
CA PRO A 10 -14.43 9.95 16.03
C PRO A 10 -14.80 9.62 14.57
N VAL A 11 -15.10 8.36 14.31
CA VAL A 11 -15.57 7.89 13.00
C VAL A 11 -17.10 7.83 13.02
N TYR A 12 -17.74 8.66 12.21
CA TYR A 12 -19.20 8.64 12.07
C TYR A 12 -19.65 7.53 11.12
N PHE A 13 -20.87 7.04 11.28
CA PHE A 13 -21.45 5.97 10.45
C PHE A 13 -21.39 6.25 8.94
N ALA A 14 -21.46 7.52 8.52
CA ALA A 14 -21.40 7.89 7.10
C ALA A 14 -20.02 7.68 6.45
N GLU A 15 -18.94 7.81 7.24
CA GLU A 15 -17.56 7.73 6.75
C GLU A 15 -16.79 6.52 7.29
N ARG A 16 -17.45 5.70 8.14
CA ARG A 16 -16.83 4.53 8.73
C ARG A 16 -16.50 3.50 7.67
N VAL A 17 -15.26 3.06 7.68
CA VAL A 17 -14.82 1.87 6.97
C VAL A 17 -14.23 0.92 7.98
N GLN A 18 -14.86 -0.24 8.12
CA GLN A 18 -14.33 -1.33 8.93
C GLN A 18 -13.21 -2.00 8.15
N SER A 19 -12.01 -1.97 8.73
CA SER A 19 -10.87 -2.68 8.19
C SER A 19 -10.01 -3.21 9.32
N LEU A 20 -9.52 -4.45 9.17
CA LEU A 20 -8.62 -5.09 10.14
C LEU A 20 -9.22 -5.13 11.57
N GLY A 21 -10.56 -5.21 11.67
CA GLY A 21 -11.28 -5.21 12.94
C GLY A 21 -11.36 -3.83 13.64
N LYS A 22 -10.97 -2.75 12.98
CA LYS A 22 -11.04 -1.36 13.50
C LYS A 22 -11.83 -0.46 12.55
N ASP A 23 -12.38 0.64 13.05
CA ASP A 23 -13.02 1.65 12.20
C ASP A 23 -12.03 2.75 11.81
N TRP A 24 -12.02 3.05 10.51
CA TRP A 24 -11.20 4.10 9.91
C TRP A 24 -12.10 5.08 9.17
N HIS A 25 -11.58 6.26 8.85
CA HIS A 25 -12.18 7.11 7.82
C HIS A 25 -11.69 6.67 6.44
N ARG A 26 -12.54 6.81 5.42
CA ARG A 26 -12.18 6.60 4.01
C ARG A 26 -10.86 7.29 3.59
N PRO A 27 -10.62 8.59 3.87
CA PRO A 27 -9.35 9.23 3.54
C PRO A 27 -8.19 8.86 4.47
N CYS A 28 -8.47 8.39 5.70
CA CYS A 28 -7.45 7.97 6.66
C CYS A 28 -6.88 6.59 6.33
N LEU A 29 -7.67 5.74 5.68
CA LEU A 29 -7.29 4.41 5.21
C LEU A 29 -6.42 4.50 3.94
N ARG A 30 -5.22 5.04 4.10
CA ARG A 30 -4.23 5.21 3.03
C ARG A 30 -2.90 4.57 3.41
N CYS A 31 -2.13 4.16 2.42
CA CYS A 31 -0.85 3.50 2.67
C CYS A 31 0.06 4.40 3.52
N SER A 32 0.61 3.83 4.59
CA SER A 32 1.57 4.54 5.47
C SER A 32 2.97 4.69 4.86
N ASN A 33 3.17 4.25 3.62
CA ASN A 33 4.41 4.52 2.89
C ASN A 33 4.34 5.90 2.23
N GLU A 34 5.24 6.79 2.60
CA GLU A 34 5.32 8.16 2.08
C GLU A 34 5.49 8.21 0.55
N LYS A 35 6.18 7.21 -0.03
CA LYS A 35 6.36 7.11 -1.49
C LYS A 35 5.09 6.70 -2.23
N CYS A 36 4.14 6.05 -1.54
CA CYS A 36 2.92 5.55 -2.15
C CYS A 36 1.74 6.46 -1.82
N ASN A 37 1.48 6.72 -0.52
CA ASN A 37 0.38 7.52 0.01
C ASN A 37 -1.00 7.23 -0.64
N LYS A 38 -1.16 6.06 -1.27
CA LYS A 38 -2.33 5.70 -2.06
C LYS A 38 -3.49 5.39 -1.13
N THR A 39 -4.67 5.91 -1.46
CA THR A 39 -5.93 5.56 -0.81
C THR A 39 -6.19 4.07 -0.99
N LEU A 40 -6.43 3.38 0.12
CA LEU A 40 -6.65 1.95 0.16
C LEU A 40 -8.16 1.68 0.22
N ALA A 41 -8.60 0.65 -0.49
CA ALA A 41 -9.96 0.17 -0.35
C ALA A 41 -10.08 -0.68 0.92
N PRO A 42 -11.20 -0.60 1.66
CA PRO A 42 -11.49 -1.52 2.75
C PRO A 42 -11.45 -2.96 2.23
N GLY A 43 -10.69 -3.84 2.89
CA GLY A 43 -10.51 -5.24 2.49
C GLY A 43 -9.42 -5.53 1.46
N SER A 44 -8.82 -4.53 0.81
CA SER A 44 -7.74 -4.73 -0.19
C SER A 44 -6.38 -4.16 0.27
N HIS A 45 -6.05 -4.32 1.54
CA HIS A 45 -4.77 -3.89 2.11
C HIS A 45 -4.41 -4.70 3.36
N SER A 46 -3.15 -4.59 3.78
CA SER A 46 -2.60 -5.32 4.93
C SER A 46 -2.22 -4.35 6.06
N GLU A 47 -2.32 -4.79 7.30
CA GLU A 47 -1.75 -4.07 8.46
C GLU A 47 -0.34 -4.54 8.75
N HIS A 48 0.54 -3.63 9.11
CA HIS A 48 1.80 -3.94 9.77
C HIS A 48 2.02 -2.94 10.91
N GLU A 49 2.26 -3.44 12.13
CA GLU A 49 2.48 -2.61 13.34
C GLU A 49 1.39 -1.55 13.59
N GLY A 50 0.12 -1.88 13.30
CA GLY A 50 -0.99 -0.92 13.45
C GLY A 50 -1.08 0.13 12.34
N MET A 51 -0.25 0.04 11.30
CA MET A 51 -0.29 0.92 10.14
C MET A 51 -0.75 0.19 8.87
N PRO A 52 -1.66 0.78 8.06
CA PRO A 52 -2.17 0.15 6.85
C PRO A 52 -1.18 0.34 5.68
N TYR A 53 -0.92 -0.73 4.95
CA TYR A 53 -0.05 -0.78 3.78
C TYR A 53 -0.77 -1.41 2.59
N CYS A 54 -0.58 -0.87 1.38
CA CYS A 54 -1.03 -1.57 0.18
C CYS A 54 -0.28 -2.90 0.03
N THR A 55 -0.90 -3.89 -0.62
CA THR A 55 -0.31 -5.21 -0.86
C THR A 55 1.10 -5.13 -1.46
N GLN A 56 1.32 -4.19 -2.38
CA GLN A 56 2.60 -3.97 -3.03
C GLN A 56 3.67 -3.42 -2.06
N CYS A 57 3.36 -2.40 -1.27
CA CYS A 57 4.31 -1.85 -0.28
C CYS A 57 4.53 -2.82 0.89
N TYR A 58 3.49 -3.54 1.29
CA TYR A 58 3.58 -4.57 2.31
C TYR A 58 4.54 -5.67 1.87
N SER A 59 4.38 -6.19 0.65
CA SER A 59 5.29 -7.20 0.08
C SER A 59 6.71 -6.67 -0.12
N ALA A 60 6.87 -5.40 -0.53
CA ALA A 60 8.19 -4.81 -0.73
C ALA A 60 8.95 -4.53 0.59
N LYS A 61 8.23 -4.15 1.66
CA LYS A 61 8.84 -3.84 2.97
C LYS A 61 8.95 -5.06 3.89
N PHE A 62 7.92 -5.90 3.91
CA PHE A 62 7.72 -7.01 4.85
C PHE A 62 7.62 -8.38 4.18
N GLY A 63 7.53 -8.43 2.85
CA GLY A 63 7.61 -9.71 2.14
C GLY A 63 8.98 -10.34 2.35
N PRO A 64 9.08 -11.67 2.19
CA PRO A 64 10.36 -12.36 2.27
C PRO A 64 11.29 -11.71 1.25
N LYS A 65 12.33 -11.02 1.73
CA LYS A 65 13.48 -10.63 0.93
C LYS A 65 14.20 -11.92 0.56
N GLY A 66 13.66 -12.62 -0.44
CA GLY A 66 14.32 -13.72 -1.10
C GLY A 66 15.66 -13.18 -1.59
N TYR A 67 16.71 -13.70 -0.99
CA TYR A 67 18.09 -13.45 -1.33
C TYR A 67 18.27 -13.59 -2.85
N GLY A 68 18.49 -12.46 -3.52
CA GLY A 68 18.92 -12.37 -4.91
C GLY A 68 20.08 -11.40 -4.97
N HIS A 69 21.18 -11.75 -4.31
CA HIS A 69 22.49 -11.19 -4.66
C HIS A 69 22.91 -11.85 -5.98
N GLY A 70 23.19 -11.02 -6.98
CA GLY A 70 23.61 -11.43 -8.33
C GLY A 70 22.66 -10.85 -9.36
N GLY A 71 23.03 -9.96 -10.26
CA GLY A 71 24.29 -9.30 -10.56
C GLY A 71 23.94 -8.12 -11.46
N THR A 72 24.97 -7.43 -11.92
CA THR A 72 24.90 -6.31 -12.85
C THR A 72 24.07 -6.63 -14.10
N GLU A 73 23.00 -5.88 -14.37
CA GLU A 73 22.63 -5.52 -15.75
C GLU A 73 21.51 -4.48 -15.76
N SER A 74 21.95 -3.22 -15.77
CA SER A 74 21.20 -2.12 -16.37
C SER A 74 20.99 -2.46 -17.85
N HIS A 75 19.87 -3.09 -18.20
CA HIS A 75 19.47 -3.10 -19.59
C HIS A 75 18.90 -1.72 -19.93
N THR A 76 19.76 -0.87 -20.48
CA THR A 76 19.34 0.21 -21.35
C THR A 76 18.44 -0.40 -22.43
N PHE A 77 17.14 -0.10 -22.38
CA PHE A 77 16.27 -0.29 -23.54
C PHE A 77 16.64 0.78 -24.58
N HIS A 78 17.64 0.51 -25.41
CA HIS A 78 17.63 0.99 -26.79
C HIS A 78 16.92 -0.08 -27.62
N GLY A 79 15.59 0.02 -27.69
CA GLY A 79 14.76 -0.76 -28.61
C GLY A 79 14.58 0.03 -29.90
N GLU A 80 15.55 -0.10 -30.79
CA GLU A 80 15.50 0.28 -32.21
C GLU A 80 15.09 -0.97 -33.02
N GLN A 81 14.03 -0.83 -33.82
CA GLN A 81 13.62 -1.59 -35.01
C GLN A 81 12.30 -2.38 -35.03
N ALA A 82 11.68 -2.21 -36.21
CA ALA A 82 10.85 -3.14 -36.97
C ALA A 82 9.33 -3.09 -36.74
N GLY A 83 8.70 -2.08 -37.34
CA GLY A 83 7.32 -2.18 -37.81
C GLY A 83 7.31 -2.37 -39.33
N GLU A 84 7.16 -3.62 -39.75
CA GLU A 84 6.73 -3.99 -41.10
C GLU A 84 5.30 -3.47 -41.35
N LYS A 85 5.13 -2.73 -42.46
CA LYS A 85 4.13 -2.90 -43.54
C LYS A 85 3.86 -1.60 -44.28
#